data_AF-A0A524D8R8-F1
#
_entry.id   AF-A0A524D8R8-F1
#
_cell.length_a   1.000
_cell.length_b   1.000
_cell.length_c   1.000
_cell.angle_alpha   90.00
_cell.angle_beta   90.00
_cell.angle_gamma   90.00
#
_symmetry.space_group_name_H-M   'P 1'
#
loop_
_entity.id
_entity.type
_entity.pdbx_description
1 polymer ?
#
loop_
_entity_poly.entity_id
_entity_poly.type
_entity_poly.pdbx_seq_one_letter_code
_entity_poly.pdbx_strand_id
1 'polypeptide(L)'
;MSKIKKAETTNGFKHLSKVVTICLIAGIIIVSGFIIYYIFTPEPPYHEFFILNGEKKAENYPTNATVGEEIYFYVGIRNYLEKDLTFNISIYKGDNETDLTEWGNLNAEMNITTTNITIKNGEEWVSPKLNITFYEPGKRIIIAELYEVKASENKFLNIVYIRLNITA
;
A
#
# COMPACT_ATOMS: atom_id res chain seq x y z
N MET A 1 64.05 0.15 -24.27
CA MET A 1 62.70 -0.46 -24.29
C MET A 1 61.73 0.07 -23.23
N SER A 2 62.15 0.79 -22.17
CA SER A 2 61.25 1.23 -21.09
C SER A 2 60.45 2.53 -21.34
N LYS A 3 60.93 3.45 -22.20
CA LYS A 3 60.25 4.73 -22.47
C LYS A 3 58.98 4.59 -23.31
N ILE A 4 58.95 3.62 -24.24
CA ILE A 4 57.82 3.41 -25.18
C ILE A 4 56.60 2.84 -24.44
N LYS A 5 56.82 1.82 -23.58
CA LYS A 5 55.77 1.23 -22.71
C LYS A 5 55.16 2.27 -21.75
N LYS A 6 55.98 3.19 -21.23
CA LYS A 6 55.51 4.25 -20.31
C LYS A 6 54.62 5.27 -21.04
N ALA A 7 54.97 5.66 -22.27
CA ALA A 7 54.20 6.62 -23.07
C ALA A 7 52.82 6.09 -23.50
N GLU A 8 52.75 4.84 -23.96
CA GLU A 8 51.48 4.17 -24.32
C GLU A 8 50.54 4.03 -23.12
N THR A 9 51.07 3.59 -21.97
CA THR A 9 50.28 3.44 -20.74
C THR A 9 49.71 4.79 -20.29
N THR A 10 50.49 5.87 -20.37
CA THR A 10 50.05 7.21 -19.94
C THR A 10 48.96 7.79 -20.85
N ASN A 11 48.99 7.49 -22.15
CA ASN A 11 47.97 7.93 -23.10
C ASN A 11 46.65 7.16 -22.95
N GLY A 12 46.71 5.85 -22.68
CA GLY A 12 45.53 5.03 -22.38
C GLY A 12 44.79 5.50 -21.13
N PHE A 13 45.52 5.79 -20.03
CA PHE A 13 44.92 6.35 -18.81
C PHE A 13 44.31 7.74 -19.02
N LYS A 14 44.91 8.59 -19.86
CA LYS A 14 44.35 9.91 -20.22
C LYS A 14 43.07 9.81 -21.05
N HIS A 15 42.98 8.84 -21.96
CA HIS A 15 41.76 8.63 -22.74
C HIS A 15 40.64 8.05 -21.86
N LEU A 16 40.98 7.06 -21.02
CA LEU A 16 40.04 6.47 -20.07
C LEU A 16 39.52 7.52 -19.09
N SER A 17 40.38 8.35 -18.51
CA SER A 17 39.96 9.40 -17.58
C SER A 17 39.03 10.41 -18.26
N LYS A 18 39.31 10.79 -19.51
CA LYS A 18 38.45 11.69 -20.28
C LYS A 18 37.07 11.08 -20.54
N VAL A 19 36.99 9.81 -20.92
CA VAL A 19 35.73 9.09 -21.11
C VAL A 19 34.95 9.00 -19.80
N VAL A 20 35.61 8.62 -18.70
CA VAL A 20 34.99 8.54 -17.37
C VAL A 20 34.44 9.90 -16.95
N THR A 21 35.18 10.99 -17.13
CA THR A 21 34.71 12.35 -16.81
C THR A 21 33.49 12.74 -17.64
N ILE A 22 33.47 12.41 -18.95
CA ILE A 22 32.31 12.68 -19.81
C ILE A 22 31.09 11.88 -19.35
N CYS A 23 31.27 10.59 -19.07
CA CYS A 23 30.21 9.74 -18.54
C CYS A 23 29.67 10.27 -17.20
N LEU A 24 30.55 10.76 -16.32
CA LEU A 24 30.16 11.35 -15.04
C LEU A 24 29.33 12.62 -15.24
N ILE A 25 29.76 13.54 -16.12
CA ILE A 25 29.02 14.76 -16.43
C ILE A 25 27.66 14.43 -17.04
N ALA A 26 27.61 13.49 -17.99
CA ALA A 26 26.36 13.03 -18.59
C ALA A 26 25.42 12.42 -17.53
N GLY A 27 25.95 11.60 -16.62
CA GLY A 27 25.21 11.03 -15.51
C GLY A 27 24.62 12.10 -14.59
N ILE A 28 25.41 13.12 -14.22
CA ILE A 28 24.93 14.26 -13.41
C ILE A 28 23.79 14.97 -14.14
N ILE A 29 23.95 15.29 -15.43
CA ILE A 29 22.90 15.97 -16.21
C ILE A 29 21.61 15.15 -16.25
N ILE A 30 21.71 13.83 -16.45
CA ILE A 30 20.56 12.93 -16.48
C ILE A 30 19.85 12.91 -15.11
N VAL A 31 20.59 12.71 -14.02
CA VAL A 31 20.03 12.70 -12.65
C VAL A 31 19.41 14.04 -12.30
N SER A 32 20.07 15.16 -12.64
CA SER A 32 19.50 16.51 -12.47
C SER A 32 18.21 16.69 -13.27
N GLY A 33 18.16 16.17 -14.50
CA GLY A 33 16.95 16.16 -15.33
C GLY A 33 15.81 15.40 -14.66
N PHE A 34 16.06 14.21 -14.10
CA PHE A 34 15.06 13.45 -13.36
C PHE A 34 14.57 14.17 -12.09
N ILE A 35 15.46 14.84 -11.36
CA ILE A 35 15.07 15.63 -10.17
C ILE A 35 14.16 16.79 -10.58
N ILE A 36 14.52 17.54 -11.63
CA ILE A 36 13.68 18.63 -12.14
C ILE A 36 12.33 18.08 -12.59
N TYR A 37 12.33 16.98 -13.36
CA TYR A 37 11.10 16.33 -13.79
C TYR A 37 10.19 15.94 -12.61
N TYR A 38 10.75 15.35 -11.55
CA TYR A 38 9.99 14.97 -10.36
C TYR A 38 9.38 16.18 -9.65
N ILE A 39 10.11 17.30 -9.54
CA ILE A 39 9.59 18.54 -8.93
C ILE A 39 8.41 19.12 -9.72
N PHE A 40 8.43 19.03 -11.05
CA PHE A 40 7.38 19.59 -11.91
C PHE A 40 6.24 18.61 -12.23
N THR A 41 6.35 17.34 -11.81
CA THR A 41 5.34 16.31 -12.04
C THR A 41 4.73 15.93 -10.69
N PRO A 42 3.70 16.65 -10.21
CA PRO A 42 3.04 16.29 -8.96
C PRO A 42 2.46 14.87 -9.06
N GLU A 43 2.51 14.14 -7.96
CA GLU A 43 1.88 12.82 -7.89
C GLU A 43 0.37 12.95 -8.07
N PRO A 44 -0.27 12.04 -8.85
CA PRO A 44 -1.71 12.08 -9.01
C PRO A 44 -2.40 11.86 -7.66
N PRO A 45 -3.55 12.50 -7.39
CA PRO A 45 -4.25 12.35 -6.12
C PRO A 45 -4.58 10.89 -5.83
N TYR A 46 -4.27 10.44 -4.62
CA TYR A 46 -4.46 9.05 -4.22
C TYR A 46 -4.98 8.93 -2.78
N HIS A 47 -5.30 7.71 -2.37
CA HIS A 47 -5.60 7.41 -0.99
C HIS A 47 -4.84 6.15 -0.59
N GLU A 48 -4.48 6.06 0.68
CA GLU A 48 -3.93 4.83 1.25
C GLU A 48 -5.04 4.17 2.06
N PHE A 49 -5.22 2.87 1.88
CA PHE A 49 -6.16 2.07 2.65
C PHE A 49 -5.43 0.81 3.13
N PHE A 50 -5.47 0.55 4.44
CA PHE A 50 -4.63 -0.47 5.04
C PHE A 50 -5.28 -1.14 6.25
N ILE A 51 -4.82 -2.36 6.55
CA ILE A 51 -5.12 -3.09 7.79
C ILE A 51 -3.85 -3.15 8.63
N LEU A 52 -3.98 -3.00 9.94
CA LEU A 52 -2.90 -3.27 10.90
C LEU A 52 -3.31 -4.43 11.81
N ASN A 53 -2.34 -5.21 12.27
CA ASN A 53 -2.56 -6.28 13.25
C ASN A 53 -2.98 -5.73 14.62
N GLY A 54 -3.24 -6.63 15.58
CA GLY A 54 -3.65 -6.26 16.95
C GLY A 54 -2.65 -5.39 17.74
N GLU A 55 -1.40 -5.27 17.26
CA GLU A 55 -0.35 -4.42 17.81
C GLU A 55 -0.15 -3.10 17.03
N LYS A 56 -1.05 -2.77 16.08
CA LYS A 56 -0.93 -1.63 15.16
C LYS A 56 0.29 -1.68 14.23
N LYS A 57 0.67 -2.86 13.76
CA LYS A 57 1.75 -3.05 12.77
C LYS A 57 1.22 -3.62 11.46
N ALA A 58 1.89 -3.29 10.36
CA ALA A 58 1.57 -3.79 9.03
C ALA A 58 2.28 -5.13 8.70
N GLU A 59 2.60 -5.91 9.74
CA GLU A 59 3.35 -7.15 9.64
C GLU A 59 2.81 -8.16 10.67
N ASN A 60 3.21 -9.43 10.54
CA ASN A 60 2.84 -10.49 11.48
C ASN A 60 1.31 -10.58 11.71
N TYR A 61 0.55 -10.50 10.62
CA TYR A 61 -0.89 -10.74 10.67
C TYR A 61 -1.17 -12.20 11.08
N PRO A 62 -2.25 -12.46 11.83
CA PRO A 62 -2.62 -13.82 12.20
C PRO A 62 -2.94 -14.63 10.95
N THR A 63 -2.21 -15.73 10.76
CA THR A 63 -2.41 -16.69 9.66
C THR A 63 -3.17 -17.92 10.12
N ASN A 64 -3.27 -18.15 11.43
CA ASN A 64 -4.02 -19.22 12.06
C ASN A 64 -4.73 -18.67 13.30
N ALA A 65 -5.90 -19.22 13.61
CA ALA A 65 -6.64 -18.96 14.85
C ALA A 65 -7.51 -20.19 15.18
N THR A 66 -7.94 -20.34 16.44
CA THR A 66 -8.89 -21.39 16.81
C THR A 66 -10.34 -20.95 16.66
N VAL A 67 -11.26 -21.90 16.54
CA VAL A 67 -12.70 -21.62 16.57
C VAL A 67 -13.05 -20.85 17.85
N GLY A 68 -13.71 -19.71 17.69
CA GLY A 68 -14.09 -18.84 18.81
C GLY A 68 -13.00 -17.86 19.27
N GLU A 69 -11.80 -17.89 18.71
CA GLU A 69 -10.74 -16.94 19.04
C GLU A 69 -11.06 -15.52 18.52
N GLU A 70 -10.81 -14.50 19.35
CA GLU A 70 -10.92 -13.10 18.94
C GLU A 70 -9.67 -12.65 18.20
N ILE A 71 -9.84 -12.31 16.93
CA ILE A 71 -8.77 -11.76 16.09
C ILE A 71 -8.87 -10.25 16.11
N TYR A 72 -7.84 -9.58 16.61
CA TYR A 72 -7.80 -8.12 16.69
C TYR A 72 -7.05 -7.48 15.54
N PHE A 73 -7.57 -6.36 15.05
CA PHE A 73 -6.97 -5.58 13.97
C PHE A 73 -7.45 -4.12 14.00
N TYR A 74 -6.87 -3.30 13.13
CA TYR A 74 -7.28 -1.92 12.87
C TYR A 74 -7.37 -1.71 11.36
N VAL A 75 -8.22 -0.79 10.93
CA VAL A 75 -8.26 -0.31 9.55
C VAL A 75 -7.92 1.17 9.54
N GLY A 76 -7.21 1.62 8.52
CA GLY A 76 -6.84 3.02 8.39
C GLY A 76 -6.95 3.51 6.96
N ILE A 77 -7.22 4.81 6.84
CA ILE A 77 -7.29 5.53 5.57
C ILE A 77 -6.43 6.78 5.70
N ARG A 78 -5.64 7.05 4.67
CA ARG A 78 -4.97 8.34 4.49
C ARG A 78 -5.45 9.00 3.22
N ASN A 79 -5.85 10.26 3.32
CA ASN A 79 -6.47 10.99 2.21
C ASN A 79 -5.45 11.93 1.56
N TYR A 80 -5.07 11.64 0.31
CA TYR A 80 -4.26 12.54 -0.54
C TYR A 80 -5.01 12.93 -1.82
N LEU A 81 -6.34 12.97 -1.76
CA LEU A 81 -7.20 13.25 -2.92
C LEU A 81 -7.34 14.76 -3.23
N GLU A 82 -6.54 15.62 -2.58
CA GLU A 82 -6.54 17.09 -2.70
C GLU A 82 -7.84 17.78 -2.25
N LYS A 83 -8.70 17.05 -1.53
CA LYS A 83 -9.97 17.54 -0.99
C LYS A 83 -10.33 16.82 0.30
N ASP A 84 -11.10 17.48 1.15
CA ASP A 84 -11.68 16.89 2.34
C ASP A 84 -12.83 15.96 1.93
N LEU A 85 -12.77 14.71 2.38
CA LEU A 85 -13.72 13.68 1.96
C LEU A 85 -14.30 12.94 3.14
N THR A 86 -15.51 12.45 2.94
CA THR A 86 -16.19 11.57 3.87
C THR A 86 -16.18 10.15 3.31
N PHE A 87 -15.79 9.19 4.16
CA PHE A 87 -15.66 7.79 3.79
C PHE A 87 -16.54 6.89 4.65
N ASN A 88 -16.91 5.74 4.08
CA ASN A 88 -17.47 4.61 4.80
C ASN A 88 -16.53 3.41 4.67
N ILE A 89 -16.39 2.65 5.75
CA ILE A 89 -15.66 1.38 5.77
C ILE A 89 -16.61 0.27 6.17
N SER A 90 -16.62 -0.80 5.41
CA SER A 90 -17.38 -2.02 5.71
C SER A 90 -16.43 -3.19 5.90
N ILE A 91 -16.62 -3.95 6.98
CA ILE A 91 -15.83 -5.12 7.32
C ILE A 91 -16.68 -6.36 7.11
N TYR A 92 -16.12 -7.38 6.45
CA TYR A 92 -16.80 -8.63 6.13
C TYR A 92 -15.99 -9.86 6.56
N LYS A 93 -16.71 -10.94 6.82
CA LYS A 93 -16.21 -12.30 6.99
C LYS A 93 -16.42 -13.06 5.68
N GLY A 94 -15.33 -13.47 5.05
CA GLY A 94 -15.34 -14.32 3.87
C GLY A 94 -14.73 -15.69 4.13
N ASP A 95 -14.81 -16.54 3.12
CA ASP A 95 -14.21 -17.86 3.08
C ASP A 95 -13.65 -18.19 1.69
N ASN A 96 -13.49 -19.48 1.38
CA ASN A 96 -12.91 -19.92 0.12
C ASN A 96 -13.86 -19.76 -1.09
N GLU A 97 -15.15 -19.47 -0.86
CA GLU A 97 -16.15 -19.16 -1.89
C GLU A 97 -16.33 -17.64 -2.10
N THR A 98 -15.65 -16.83 -1.28
CA THR A 98 -15.68 -15.37 -1.41
C THR A 98 -14.76 -14.91 -2.54
N ASP A 99 -15.37 -14.24 -3.53
CA ASP A 99 -14.65 -13.61 -4.63
C ASP A 99 -14.36 -12.13 -4.31
N LEU A 100 -13.12 -11.71 -4.55
CA LEU A 100 -12.69 -10.31 -4.42
C LEU A 100 -12.57 -9.70 -5.81
N THR A 101 -13.37 -8.66 -6.07
CA THR A 101 -13.47 -8.00 -7.38
C THR A 101 -13.06 -6.53 -7.30
N GLU A 102 -12.98 -5.87 -8.46
CA GLU A 102 -12.73 -4.42 -8.55
C GLU A 102 -13.89 -3.56 -8.00
N TRP A 103 -15.03 -4.16 -7.65
CA TRP A 103 -16.21 -3.47 -7.11
C TRP A 103 -16.56 -3.91 -5.68
N GLY A 104 -15.70 -4.73 -5.06
CA GLY A 104 -15.92 -5.28 -3.73
C GLY A 104 -15.98 -6.81 -3.72
N ASN A 105 -16.50 -7.36 -2.63
CA ASN A 105 -16.64 -8.78 -2.38
C ASN A 105 -17.97 -9.32 -2.91
N LEU A 106 -17.96 -10.60 -3.26
CA LEU A 106 -19.15 -11.40 -3.51
C LEU A 106 -19.13 -12.58 -2.55
N ASN A 107 -20.28 -12.90 -1.94
CA ASN A 107 -20.44 -14.01 -1.00
C ASN A 107 -19.63 -13.87 0.31
N ALA A 108 -19.44 -12.65 0.83
CA ALA A 108 -19.00 -12.45 2.22
C ALA A 108 -20.14 -11.96 3.11
N GLU A 109 -20.07 -12.29 4.39
CA GLU A 109 -21.01 -11.84 5.42
C GLU A 109 -20.54 -10.53 6.03
N MET A 110 -21.36 -9.47 5.94
CA MET A 110 -21.05 -8.19 6.58
C MET A 110 -21.01 -8.34 8.10
N ASN A 111 -20.00 -7.75 8.73
CA ASN A 111 -19.77 -7.85 10.18
C ASN A 111 -19.90 -6.48 10.88
N ILE A 112 -19.16 -5.47 10.43
CA ILE A 112 -19.12 -4.13 11.04
C ILE A 112 -19.11 -3.07 9.95
N THR A 113 -19.79 -1.95 10.18
CA THR A 113 -19.71 -0.76 9.32
C THR A 113 -19.34 0.46 10.15
N THR A 114 -18.35 1.22 9.68
CA THR A 114 -18.04 2.55 10.20
C THR A 114 -18.42 3.58 9.14
N THR A 115 -19.27 4.53 9.49
CA THR A 115 -19.82 5.49 8.53
C THR A 115 -19.39 6.93 8.80
N ASN A 116 -19.45 7.75 7.77
CA ASN A 116 -19.28 9.20 7.81
C ASN A 116 -17.96 9.68 8.43
N ILE A 117 -16.86 9.02 8.08
CA ILE A 117 -15.51 9.40 8.52
C ILE A 117 -15.02 10.53 7.63
N THR A 118 -15.03 11.77 8.12
CA THR A 118 -14.47 12.92 7.39
C THR A 118 -12.98 13.05 7.64
N ILE A 119 -12.18 12.97 6.58
CA ILE A 119 -10.72 13.06 6.61
C ILE A 119 -10.28 14.20 5.70
N LYS A 120 -9.52 15.15 6.24
CA LYS A 120 -8.99 16.25 5.44
C LYS A 120 -7.88 15.81 4.53
N ASN A 121 -7.59 16.60 3.49
CA ASN A 121 -6.43 16.33 2.65
C ASN A 121 -5.12 16.32 3.46
N GLY A 122 -4.32 15.27 3.29
CA GLY A 122 -3.07 15.01 4.01
C GLY A 122 -3.24 14.34 5.38
N GLU A 123 -4.47 14.21 5.88
CA GLU A 123 -4.75 13.59 7.19
C GLU A 123 -4.97 12.07 7.08
N GLU A 124 -4.80 11.41 8.23
CA GLU A 124 -5.01 9.98 8.41
C GLU A 124 -6.08 9.75 9.48
N TRP A 125 -6.89 8.73 9.27
CA TRP A 125 -7.77 8.18 10.28
C TRP A 125 -7.46 6.69 10.46
N VAL A 126 -7.44 6.24 11.72
CA VAL A 126 -7.31 4.83 12.09
C VAL A 126 -8.47 4.47 13.01
N SER A 127 -9.09 3.32 12.76
CA SER A 127 -10.21 2.84 13.54
C SER A 127 -9.84 2.63 15.02
N PRO A 128 -10.85 2.55 15.91
CA PRO A 128 -10.68 1.84 17.17
C PRO A 128 -10.22 0.38 16.95
N LYS A 129 -9.79 -0.29 18.03
CA LYS A 129 -9.42 -1.71 17.97
C LYS A 129 -10.66 -2.52 17.60
N LEU A 130 -10.62 -3.20 16.47
CA LEU A 130 -11.69 -4.07 15.98
C LEU A 130 -11.38 -5.52 16.37
N ASN A 131 -12.42 -6.33 16.45
CA ASN A 131 -12.31 -7.77 16.62
C ASN A 131 -13.23 -8.51 15.65
N ILE A 132 -12.88 -9.76 15.37
CA ILE A 132 -13.70 -10.68 14.60
C ILE A 132 -13.44 -12.10 15.07
N THR A 133 -14.47 -12.94 15.01
CA THR A 133 -14.41 -14.32 15.46
C THR A 133 -15.08 -15.20 14.42
N PHE A 134 -14.50 -16.38 14.19
CA PHE A 134 -15.04 -17.41 13.32
C PHE A 134 -15.46 -18.62 14.16
N TYR A 135 -16.67 -19.11 13.91
CA TYR A 135 -17.26 -20.24 14.66
C TYR A 135 -17.18 -21.57 13.90
N GLU A 136 -16.59 -21.55 12.72
CA GLU A 136 -16.42 -22.72 11.88
C GLU A 136 -14.97 -22.82 11.40
N PRO A 137 -14.38 -24.03 11.40
CA PRO A 137 -13.03 -24.24 10.91
C PRO A 137 -12.93 -23.99 9.39
N GLY A 138 -11.70 -23.91 8.90
CA GLY A 138 -11.38 -23.78 7.47
C GLY A 138 -10.71 -22.46 7.11
N LYS A 139 -10.49 -22.26 5.80
CA LYS A 139 -9.88 -21.03 5.28
C LYS A 139 -10.90 -19.90 5.35
N ARG A 140 -10.53 -18.82 6.02
CA ARG A 140 -11.36 -17.62 6.21
C ARG A 140 -10.62 -16.37 5.73
N ILE A 141 -11.39 -15.33 5.48
CA ILE A 141 -10.90 -14.04 5.00
C ILE A 141 -11.54 -12.94 5.84
N ILE A 142 -10.74 -12.00 6.33
CA ILE A 142 -11.21 -10.74 6.91
C ILE A 142 -11.04 -9.69 5.82
N ILE A 143 -12.13 -9.01 5.46
CA ILE A 143 -12.16 -8.08 4.32
C ILE A 143 -12.56 -6.72 4.85
N ALA A 144 -11.87 -5.66 4.42
CA ALA A 144 -12.28 -4.29 4.62
C ALA A 144 -12.47 -3.61 3.26
N GLU A 145 -13.59 -2.95 3.07
CA GLU A 145 -13.94 -2.21 1.86
C GLU A 145 -14.08 -0.72 2.17
N LEU A 146 -13.56 0.10 1.28
CA LEU A 146 -13.56 1.54 1.38
C LEU A 146 -14.50 2.15 0.35
N TYR A 147 -15.34 3.08 0.80
CA TYR A 147 -16.24 3.84 -0.05
C TYR A 147 -16.11 5.35 0.19
N GLU A 148 -16.14 6.15 -0.88
CA GLU A 148 -16.35 7.60 -0.81
C GLU A 148 -17.86 7.87 -0.71
N VAL A 149 -18.26 8.66 0.29
CA VAL A 149 -19.65 9.09 0.44
C VAL A 149 -19.95 10.17 -0.59
N LYS A 150 -20.94 9.92 -1.46
CA LYS A 150 -21.49 10.92 -2.38
C LYS A 150 -22.97 11.15 -2.09
N ALA A 151 -23.51 12.24 -2.62
CA ALA A 151 -24.91 12.60 -2.45
C ALA A 151 -25.90 11.59 -3.06
N SER A 152 -25.52 10.88 -4.12
CA SER A 152 -26.38 9.91 -4.82
C SER A 152 -26.17 8.48 -4.36
N GLU A 153 -24.92 8.02 -4.33
CA GLU A 153 -24.55 6.65 -3.98
C GLU A 153 -23.09 6.60 -3.52
N ASN A 154 -22.79 5.73 -2.56
CA ASN A 154 -21.42 5.51 -2.11
C ASN A 154 -20.58 4.90 -3.24
N LYS A 155 -19.48 5.56 -3.59
CA LYS A 155 -18.56 5.09 -4.63
C LYS A 155 -17.54 4.14 -4.00
N PHE A 156 -17.50 2.88 -4.44
CA PHE A 156 -16.43 1.96 -4.07
C PHE A 156 -15.06 2.50 -4.51
N LEU A 157 -14.08 2.44 -3.62
CA LEU A 157 -12.72 2.91 -3.88
C LEU A 157 -11.70 1.78 -3.85
N ASN A 158 -11.74 0.94 -2.81
CA ASN A 158 -10.65 0.00 -2.55
C ASN A 158 -11.07 -1.13 -1.60
N ILE A 159 -10.31 -2.21 -1.62
CA ILE A 159 -10.49 -3.39 -0.79
C ILE A 159 -9.13 -3.89 -0.30
N VAL A 160 -9.05 -4.20 0.99
CA VAL A 160 -7.89 -4.84 1.62
C VAL A 160 -8.36 -6.01 2.46
N TYR A 161 -7.52 -7.04 2.59
CA TYR A 161 -7.95 -8.29 3.23
C TYR A 161 -6.79 -9.05 3.85
N ILE A 162 -7.14 -9.91 4.82
CA ILE A 162 -6.23 -10.87 5.45
C ILE A 162 -6.83 -12.26 5.29
N ARG A 163 -6.02 -13.23 4.89
CA ARG A 163 -6.40 -14.65 4.87
C ARG A 163 -5.81 -15.36 6.07
N LEU A 164 -6.60 -16.25 6.66
CA LEU A 164 -6.21 -17.05 7.81
C LEU A 164 -6.91 -18.41 7.78
N ASN A 165 -6.36 -19.36 8.53
CA ASN A 165 -6.94 -20.68 8.70
C ASN A 165 -7.50 -20.84 10.12
N ILE A 166 -8.74 -21.29 10.23
CA ILE A 166 -9.39 -21.56 11.50
C ILE A 166 -9.30 -23.06 11.81
N THR A 167 -8.67 -23.39 12.93
CA THR A 167 -8.54 -24.78 13.40
C THR A 167 -9.55 -25.05 14.51
N ALA A 168 -10.00 -26.30 14.59
CA ALA A 168 -10.85 -26.78 15.68
C ALA A 168 -10.13 -26.76 17.03
#